data_AF-A0A2U3N2D9-F1
#
_entry.id   AF-A0A2U3N2D9-F1
#
_cell.length_a   1.000
_cell.length_b   1.000
_cell.length_c   1.000
_cell.angle_alpha   90.00
_cell.angle_beta   90.00
_cell.angle_gamma   90.00
#
_symmetry.space_group_name_H-M   'P 1'
#
loop_
_entity.id
_entity.type
_entity.pdbx_description
1 polymer ?
#
loop_
_entity_poly.entity_id
_entity_poly.type
_entity_poly.pdbx_seq_one_letter_code
_entity_poly.pdbx_strand_id
1 'polypeptide(L)'
;MLKTFLFVLCSLPTISFSCEPASIDWQTFYLKYDLDKDQFIHSHEFKYVTDFAPYAWPHMKEFKNQSGNLKLFNELDKNHDQKLSREELWNIYIILKNPCDDWRY
;
A
#
# COMPACT_ATOMS: atom_id res chain seq x y z
N MET A 1 61.10 -12.83 26.33
CA MET A 1 60.26 -11.70 25.88
C MET A 1 59.17 -12.26 25.00
N LEU A 2 57.91 -12.24 25.44
CA LEU A 2 56.76 -12.61 24.62
C LEU A 2 55.69 -11.54 24.83
N LYS A 3 55.46 -10.69 23.83
CA LYS A 3 54.39 -9.69 23.84
C LYS A 3 53.16 -10.30 23.17
N THR A 4 52.20 -10.73 23.97
CA THR A 4 50.88 -11.15 23.47
C THR A 4 50.13 -9.91 22.99
N PHE A 5 49.95 -9.78 21.68
CA PHE A 5 49.09 -8.76 21.08
C PHE A 5 47.65 -9.29 21.08
N LEU A 6 46.79 -8.74 21.94
CA LEU A 6 45.35 -8.96 21.90
C LEU A 6 44.76 -8.07 20.79
N PHE A 7 44.39 -8.66 19.66
CA PHE A 7 43.58 -7.98 18.65
C PHE A 7 42.11 -8.06 19.06
N VAL A 8 41.57 -6.97 19.59
CA VAL A 8 40.13 -6.81 19.78
C VAL A 8 39.52 -6.46 18.43
N LEU A 9 38.94 -7.46 17.76
CA LEU A 9 38.11 -7.27 16.57
C LEU A 9 36.81 -6.59 17.00
N CYS A 10 36.75 -5.28 16.82
CA CYS A 10 35.53 -4.50 17.00
C CYS A 10 34.64 -4.71 15.77
N SER A 11 33.72 -5.67 15.83
CA SER A 11 32.67 -5.84 14.83
C SER A 11 31.70 -4.66 14.93
N LEU A 12 31.72 -3.79 13.90
CA LEU A 12 30.72 -2.74 13.75
C LEU A 12 29.32 -3.38 13.64
N PRO A 13 28.29 -2.90 14.37
CA PRO A 13 26.95 -3.38 14.16
C PRO A 13 26.50 -2.98 12.75
N THR A 14 26.21 -3.97 11.91
CA THR A 14 25.51 -3.74 10.65
C THR A 14 24.10 -3.29 11.00
N ILE A 15 23.76 -2.04 10.69
CA ILE A 15 22.39 -1.56 10.76
C ILE A 15 21.61 -2.30 9.67
N SER A 16 20.83 -3.31 10.08
CA SER A 16 19.86 -3.95 9.20
C SER A 16 18.68 -3.02 9.03
N PHE A 17 18.65 -2.27 7.93
CA PHE A 17 17.42 -1.65 7.49
C PHE A 17 16.50 -2.77 7.03
N SER A 18 15.33 -2.92 7.64
CA SER A 18 14.27 -3.81 7.19
C SER A 18 13.09 -2.93 6.82
N CYS A 19 12.63 -3.01 5.58
CA CYS A 19 11.40 -2.35 5.17
C CYS A 19 10.26 -3.31 5.51
N GLU A 20 9.53 -3.03 6.59
CA GLU A 20 8.34 -3.80 6.93
C GLU A 20 7.22 -3.52 5.93
N PRO A 21 6.43 -4.53 5.52
CA PRO A 21 5.27 -4.31 4.65
C PRO A 21 4.41 -3.18 5.20
N ALA A 22 4.22 -2.15 4.38
CA ALA A 22 3.45 -1.01 4.82
C ALA A 22 1.97 -1.40 4.94
N SER A 23 1.24 -0.79 5.85
CA SER A 23 -0.21 -0.92 5.91
C SER A 23 -0.86 0.35 5.38
N ILE A 24 -1.96 0.19 4.64
CA ILE A 24 -2.81 1.30 4.23
C ILE A 24 -3.41 1.92 5.49
N ASP A 25 -3.33 3.25 5.61
CA ASP A 25 -4.04 4.00 6.63
C ASP A 25 -5.51 4.15 6.23
N TRP A 26 -6.30 3.12 6.56
CA TRP A 26 -7.72 3.10 6.25
C TRP A 26 -8.50 4.23 6.92
N GLN A 27 -8.11 4.65 8.11
CA GLN A 27 -8.81 5.75 8.79
C GLN A 27 -8.68 7.04 7.99
N THR A 28 -7.46 7.38 7.59
CA THR A 28 -7.21 8.55 6.72
C THR A 28 -7.85 8.38 5.35
N PHE A 29 -7.85 7.17 4.80
CA PHE A 29 -8.52 6.85 3.54
C PHE A 29 -10.03 7.15 3.58
N TYR A 30 -10.75 6.61 4.56
CA TYR A 30 -12.18 6.88 4.72
C TYR A 30 -12.44 8.36 4.99
N LEU A 31 -11.66 9.01 5.87
CA LEU A 31 -11.81 10.45 6.12
C LEU A 31 -11.66 11.31 4.85
N LYS A 32 -10.88 10.85 3.87
CA LYS A 32 -10.63 11.58 2.62
C LYS A 32 -11.68 11.30 1.55
N TYR A 33 -12.17 10.06 1.45
CA TYR A 33 -12.94 9.61 0.28
C TYR A 33 -14.37 9.14 0.57
N ASP A 34 -14.71 8.75 1.81
CA ASP A 34 -16.09 8.46 2.22
C ASP A 34 -16.78 9.79 2.55
N LEU A 35 -17.40 10.38 1.54
CA LEU A 35 -17.94 11.74 1.56
C LEU A 35 -19.28 11.78 2.30
N ASP A 36 -20.08 10.74 2.20
CA ASP A 36 -21.38 10.63 2.87
C ASP A 36 -21.31 9.97 4.26
N LYS A 37 -20.16 9.39 4.62
CA LYS A 37 -19.82 8.81 5.93
C LYS A 37 -20.61 7.55 6.25
N ASP A 38 -20.96 6.77 5.24
CA ASP A 38 -21.71 5.52 5.40
C ASP A 38 -20.81 4.28 5.61
N GLN A 39 -19.49 4.47 5.66
CA GLN A 39 -18.44 3.44 5.79
C GLN A 39 -18.30 2.52 4.57
N PHE A 40 -18.90 2.88 3.45
CA PHE A 40 -18.62 2.31 2.15
C PHE A 40 -17.87 3.33 1.30
N ILE A 41 -17.33 2.86 0.17
CA ILE A 41 -16.81 3.75 -0.86
C ILE A 41 -17.61 3.54 -2.12
N HIS A 42 -18.46 4.49 -2.44
CA HIS A 42 -19.32 4.40 -3.62
C HIS A 42 -18.53 4.64 -4.89
N SER A 43 -19.02 4.11 -6.02
CA SER A 43 -18.38 4.29 -7.33
C SER A 43 -18.13 5.77 -7.68
N HIS A 44 -19.06 6.65 -7.27
CA HIS A 44 -18.97 8.09 -7.51
C HIS A 44 -17.95 8.80 -6.61
N GLU A 45 -17.54 8.19 -5.51
CA GLU A 45 -16.49 8.67 -4.60
C GLU A 45 -15.13 8.12 -5.04
N PHE A 46 -15.09 6.83 -5.41
CA PHE A 46 -13.87 6.13 -5.81
C PHE A 46 -13.16 6.77 -7.01
N LYS A 47 -13.92 7.47 -7.87
CA LYS A 47 -13.37 8.23 -9.02
C LYS A 47 -12.37 9.33 -8.60
N TYR A 48 -12.35 9.73 -7.33
CA TYR A 48 -11.43 10.72 -6.77
C TYR A 48 -10.22 10.12 -6.07
N VAL A 49 -10.16 8.79 -5.93
CA VAL A 49 -9.05 8.11 -5.24
C VAL A 49 -7.77 8.25 -6.07
N THR A 50 -6.73 8.81 -5.44
CA THR A 50 -5.42 9.03 -6.08
C THR A 50 -4.34 8.06 -5.62
N ASP A 51 -4.54 7.41 -4.48
CA ASP A 51 -3.56 6.58 -3.80
C ASP A 51 -4.23 5.76 -2.68
N PHE A 52 -3.47 4.82 -2.12
CA PHE A 52 -3.81 4.05 -0.93
C PHE A 52 -2.66 4.21 0.07
N ALA A 53 -2.39 5.45 0.50
CA ALA A 53 -1.19 5.78 1.26
C ALA A 53 -0.87 4.75 2.37
N PRO A 54 0.38 4.25 2.43
CA PRO A 54 1.56 4.70 1.70
C PRO A 54 1.77 4.05 0.32
N TYR A 55 0.81 3.26 -0.17
CA TYR A 55 0.88 2.67 -1.49
C TYR A 55 0.53 3.69 -2.57
N ALA A 56 1.38 3.77 -3.59
CA ALA A 56 1.08 4.53 -4.80
C ALA A 56 -0.07 3.87 -5.58
N TRP A 57 -0.73 4.65 -6.43
CA TRP A 57 -1.70 4.13 -7.39
C TRP A 57 -1.11 2.99 -8.24
N PRO A 58 -1.88 1.94 -8.58
CA PRO A 58 -1.38 0.85 -9.40
C PRO A 58 -0.73 1.32 -10.71
N HIS A 59 0.50 0.88 -10.97
CA HIS A 59 1.24 1.26 -12.18
C HIS A 59 0.82 0.46 -13.43
N MET A 60 -0.11 -0.49 -13.31
CA MET A 60 -0.57 -1.32 -14.42
C MET A 60 -1.29 -0.46 -15.48
N LYS A 61 -1.08 -0.80 -16.76
CA LYS A 61 -1.49 0.03 -17.90
C LYS A 61 -3.01 0.23 -17.94
N GLU A 62 -3.75 -0.79 -17.53
CA GLU A 62 -5.20 -0.81 -17.45
C GLU A 62 -5.77 0.23 -16.47
N PHE A 63 -5.03 0.60 -15.42
CA PHE A 63 -5.44 1.56 -14.40
C PHE A 63 -4.90 2.98 -14.60
N LYS A 64 -4.11 3.22 -15.65
CA LYS A 64 -3.46 4.53 -15.92
C LYS A 64 -4.26 5.48 -16.82
N ASN A 65 -5.31 5.00 -17.49
CA ASN A 65 -6.12 5.83 -18.37
C ASN A 65 -7.25 6.56 -17.62
N GLN A 66 -8.02 7.39 -18.32
CA GLN A 66 -9.13 8.16 -17.73
C GLN A 66 -10.21 7.28 -17.05
N SER A 67 -10.25 5.97 -17.36
CA SER A 67 -11.17 5.00 -16.75
C SER A 67 -10.51 4.08 -15.72
N GLY A 68 -9.28 4.39 -15.28
CA GLY A 68 -8.50 3.55 -14.38
C GLY A 68 -9.20 3.31 -13.04
N ASN A 69 -9.74 4.36 -12.42
CA ASN A 69 -10.53 4.26 -11.19
C ASN A 69 -11.76 3.37 -11.37
N LEU A 70 -12.51 3.54 -12.46
CA LEU A 70 -13.70 2.73 -12.72
C LEU A 70 -13.36 1.25 -12.91
N LYS A 71 -12.27 0.95 -13.61
CA LYS A 71 -11.81 -0.44 -13.78
C LYS A 71 -11.39 -1.04 -12.44
N LEU A 72 -10.57 -0.33 -11.67
CA LEU A 72 -10.14 -0.82 -10.36
C LEU A 72 -11.32 -1.00 -9.41
N PHE A 73 -12.28 -0.08 -9.43
CA PHE A 73 -13.52 -0.20 -8.68
C PHE A 73 -14.26 -1.49 -9.03
N ASN A 74 -14.51 -1.73 -10.32
CA ASN A 74 -15.21 -2.93 -10.79
C ASN A 74 -14.46 -4.23 -10.45
N GLU A 75 -13.13 -4.20 -10.39
CA GLU A 75 -12.34 -5.36 -9.95
C GLU A 75 -12.51 -5.65 -8.46
N LEU A 76 -12.73 -4.63 -7.64
CA LEU A 76 -12.89 -4.75 -6.18
C LEU A 76 -14.35 -5.05 -5.78
N ASP A 77 -15.33 -4.47 -6.48
CA ASP A 77 -16.78 -4.63 -6.25
C ASP A 77 -17.22 -6.05 -6.64
N LYS A 78 -17.07 -7.01 -5.72
CA LYS A 78 -17.30 -8.44 -5.99
C LYS A 78 -18.77 -8.78 -5.98
N ASN A 79 -19.56 -8.08 -5.18
CA ASN A 79 -21.00 -8.30 -5.10
C ASN A 79 -21.80 -7.45 -6.11
N HIS A 80 -21.13 -6.53 -6.82
CA HIS A 80 -21.68 -5.64 -7.85
C HIS A 80 -22.78 -4.69 -7.32
N ASP A 81 -22.67 -4.27 -6.05
CA ASP A 81 -23.65 -3.38 -5.41
C ASP A 81 -23.35 -1.89 -5.56
N GLN A 82 -22.35 -1.53 -6.38
CA GLN A 82 -21.93 -0.16 -6.69
C GLN A 82 -21.29 0.61 -5.52
N LYS A 83 -20.85 -0.12 -4.49
CA LYS A 83 -20.04 0.43 -3.40
C LYS A 83 -19.04 -0.62 -2.92
N LEU A 84 -17.97 -0.19 -2.28
CA LEU A 84 -16.97 -1.11 -1.74
C LEU A 84 -17.12 -1.19 -0.24
N SER A 85 -17.37 -2.40 0.26
CA SER A 85 -17.22 -2.72 1.66
C SER A 85 -15.75 -2.72 2.09
N ARG A 86 -15.49 -2.72 3.41
CA ARG A 86 -14.14 -2.90 3.95
C ARG A 86 -13.46 -4.16 3.44
N GLU A 87 -14.20 -5.26 3.34
CA GLU A 87 -13.68 -6.55 2.90
C GLU A 87 -13.26 -6.51 1.42
N GLU A 88 -14.06 -5.88 0.57
CA GLU A 88 -13.75 -5.67 -0.84
C GLU A 88 -12.55 -4.76 -1.03
N LEU A 89 -12.49 -3.64 -0.30
CA LEU A 89 -11.34 -2.74 -0.31
C LEU A 89 -10.06 -3.46 0.11
N TRP A 90 -10.13 -4.43 1.02
CA TRP A 90 -8.95 -5.19 1.45
C TRP A 90 -8.29 -5.98 0.31
N ASN A 91 -9.05 -6.34 -0.73
CA ASN A 91 -8.50 -7.03 -1.90
C ASN A 91 -7.54 -6.14 -2.71
N ILE A 92 -7.45 -4.84 -2.42
CA ILE A 92 -6.48 -3.95 -3.06
C ILE A 92 -5.02 -4.42 -2.87
N TYR A 93 -4.71 -5.10 -1.77
CA TYR A 93 -3.36 -5.64 -1.52
C TYR A 93 -2.94 -6.73 -2.51
N ILE A 94 -3.88 -7.36 -3.22
CA ILE A 94 -3.58 -8.33 -4.29
C ILE A 94 -3.08 -7.58 -5.55
N ILE A 95 -3.52 -6.33 -5.72
CA ILE A 95 -3.29 -5.50 -6.89
C ILE A 95 -2.07 -4.60 -6.70
N LEU A 96 -1.89 -4.05 -5.49
CA LEU A 96 -0.81 -3.12 -5.19
C LEU A 96 0.51 -3.84 -4.92
N LYS A 97 1.57 -3.37 -5.59
CA LYS A 97 2.94 -3.74 -5.22
C LYS A 97 3.27 -3.11 -3.88
N ASN A 98 3.82 -3.90 -2.94
CA ASN A 98 4.21 -3.35 -1.64
C ASN A 98 5.37 -2.36 -1.83
N PRO A 99 5.28 -1.13 -1.28
CA PRO A 99 6.33 -0.12 -1.44
C PRO A 99 7.69 -0.59 -0.92
N CYS A 100 7.71 -1.57 -0.02
CA CYS A 100 8.92 -2.21 0.49
C CYS A 100 9.45 -3.36 -0.37
N ASP A 101 8.81 -3.75 -1.48
CA ASP A 101 9.27 -4.89 -2.28
C ASP A 101 10.57 -4.60 -3.06
N ASP A 102 10.94 -3.33 -3.25
CA ASP A 102 12.09 -2.91 -4.09
C ASP A 102 13.30 -2.36 -3.30
N TRP A 103 13.34 -2.58 -1.98
CA TRP A 103 14.31 -1.95 -1.07
C TRP A 103 15.78 -2.39 -1.23
N ARG A 104 16.10 -3.28 -2.18
CA ARG A 104 17.41 -3.93 -2.34
C ARG A 104 18.22 -3.49 -3.57
N TYR A 105 17.91 -2.35 -4.17
CA TYR A 105 18.72 -1.77 -5.26
C TYR A 105 19.26 -0.39 -4.90
#